data_AF-A0A9N8E5J2-F1
#
_entry.id   AF-A0A9N8E5J2-F1
#
_cell.length_a   1.000
_cell.length_b   1.000
_cell.length_c   1.000
_cell.angle_alpha   90.00
_cell.angle_beta   90.00
_cell.angle_gamma   90.00
#
_symmetry.space_group_name_H-M   'P 1'
#
loop_
_entity.id
_entity.type
_entity.pdbx_description
1 polymer ?
#
loop_
_entity_poly.entity_id
_entity_poly.type
_entity_poly.pdbx_seq_one_letter_code
_entity_poly.pdbx_strand_id
1 'polypeptide(L)'
;MMSMLRVVSMLVLVVLCTEAASGWTTPEPLAVNRWTHSSSCGSRPSNNNKGSSILFVSASSALDDVSNEEEEGNHLITAGHYFKGIDDDVGNAMINAGKAWTTDWSLVAEALDEAASAFWDTLSKKNLPAGLQTICRSVAQELEDISTIEGCSSVGPASSLPNWIAIHGYLESAAKAYEDDQEHQHIYKILILTSQEIEALVESI
;
A
#
# COMPACT_ATOMS: atom_id res chain seq x y z
N MET A 1 -38.18 -8.16 12.84
CA MET A 1 -37.82 -6.97 13.65
C MET A 1 -36.46 -7.27 14.29
N MET A 2 -35.33 -6.97 13.65
CA MET A 2 -34.57 -5.73 13.82
C MET A 2 -33.54 -5.58 12.66
N SER A 3 -34.00 -5.33 11.43
CA SER A 3 -33.14 -4.88 10.31
C SER A 3 -33.11 -3.36 10.14
N MET A 4 -33.63 -2.61 11.11
CA MET A 4 -33.74 -1.14 11.03
C MET A 4 -32.60 -0.40 11.74
N LEU A 5 -31.78 -1.08 12.56
CA LEU A 5 -30.73 -0.41 13.33
C LEU A 5 -29.47 -0.06 12.52
N ARG A 6 -29.19 -0.77 11.42
CA ARG A 6 -27.98 -0.53 10.60
C ARG A 6 -28.14 0.66 9.64
N VAL A 7 -29.36 0.99 9.24
CA VAL A 7 -29.61 2.09 8.28
C VAL A 7 -29.48 3.47 8.94
N VAL A 8 -29.79 3.57 10.24
CA VAL A 8 -29.69 4.85 10.97
C VAL A 8 -28.23 5.23 11.23
N SER A 9 -27.32 4.27 11.39
CA SER A 9 -25.90 4.54 11.66
C SER A 9 -25.16 5.10 10.44
N MET A 10 -25.54 4.74 9.22
CA MET A 10 -24.93 5.28 7.99
C MET A 10 -25.42 6.69 7.65
N LEU A 11 -26.61 7.08 8.09
CA LEU A 11 -27.16 8.42 7.81
C LEU A 11 -26.54 9.51 8.71
N VAL A 12 -25.95 9.17 9.85
CA VAL A 12 -25.29 10.14 10.74
C VAL A 12 -23.90 10.52 10.23
N LEU A 13 -23.20 9.62 9.53
CA LEU A 13 -21.87 9.90 8.97
C LEU A 13 -21.90 10.80 7.73
N VAL A 14 -22.97 10.75 6.92
CA VAL A 14 -23.08 11.60 5.71
C VAL A 14 -23.43 13.06 6.05
N VAL A 15 -24.06 13.33 7.19
CA VAL A 15 -24.48 14.69 7.57
C VAL A 15 -23.34 15.51 8.21
N LEU A 16 -22.25 14.88 8.67
CA LEU A 16 -21.11 15.59 9.25
C LEU A 16 -20.04 16.05 8.23
N CYS A 17 -20.15 15.65 6.95
CA CYS A 17 -19.19 16.06 5.91
C CYS A 17 -19.60 17.31 5.12
N THR A 18 -20.79 17.87 5.33
CA THR A 18 -21.33 18.96 4.50
C THR A 18 -21.12 20.39 5.05
N GLU A 19 -20.54 20.56 6.25
CA GLU A 19 -20.35 21.89 6.87
C GLU A 19 -18.89 22.39 6.93
N ALA A 20 -17.97 21.83 6.15
CA ALA A 20 -16.58 22.35 6.05
C ALA A 20 -16.23 22.96 4.68
N ALA A 21 -17.21 23.19 3.82
CA ALA A 21 -17.02 23.81 2.50
C ALA A 21 -17.54 25.26 2.47
N SER A 22 -16.84 26.18 3.14
CA SER A 22 -16.89 27.59 2.77
C SER A 22 -15.68 28.35 3.32
N GLY A 23 -14.74 28.69 2.44
CA GLY A 23 -13.58 29.49 2.81
C GLY A 23 -12.48 29.51 1.76
N TRP A 24 -12.81 29.81 0.50
CA TRP A 24 -11.79 30.20 -0.46
C TRP A 24 -11.27 31.60 -0.13
N THR A 25 -10.01 31.67 0.27
CA THR A 25 -9.15 32.83 0.02
C THR A 25 -7.75 32.33 -0.27
N THR A 26 -7.32 32.50 -1.53
CA THR A 26 -5.93 32.41 -1.95
C THR A 26 -5.13 33.57 -1.37
N PRO A 27 -3.85 33.33 -1.03
CA PRO A 27 -2.82 34.27 -1.46
C PRO A 27 -1.58 33.59 -2.07
N GLU A 28 -0.85 34.43 -2.81
CA GLU A 28 0.31 34.23 -3.70
C GLU A 28 1.49 33.35 -3.23
N PRO A 29 2.34 32.88 -4.18
CA PRO A 29 3.51 32.08 -3.88
C PRO A 29 4.69 32.95 -3.42
N LEU A 30 5.16 32.74 -2.19
CA LEU A 30 6.43 33.29 -1.72
C LEU A 30 7.55 32.26 -1.82
N ALA A 31 8.55 32.66 -2.61
CA ALA A 31 9.89 32.15 -2.80
C ALA A 31 10.50 31.25 -1.70
N VAL A 32 11.01 30.10 -2.17
CA VAL A 32 12.42 29.65 -2.07
C VAL A 32 13.21 30.09 -0.83
N ASN A 33 13.61 29.10 -0.03
CA ASN A 33 14.94 28.93 0.60
C ASN A 33 15.00 27.48 1.10
N ARG A 34 15.55 26.49 0.39
CA ARG A 34 16.96 26.24 0.01
C ARG A 34 17.96 26.45 1.16
N TRP A 35 18.13 25.40 1.96
CA TRP A 35 19.34 25.08 2.73
C TRP A 35 19.67 23.62 2.39
N THR A 36 20.46 23.28 1.37
CA THR A 36 21.94 23.17 1.33
C THR A 36 22.59 22.55 2.56
N HIS A 37 22.80 21.23 2.52
CA HIS A 37 24.02 20.52 2.95
C HIS A 37 24.04 19.21 2.11
N SER A 38 24.57 19.22 0.88
CA SER A 38 25.96 18.92 0.49
C SER A 38 26.58 17.67 1.14
N SER A 39 26.52 16.58 0.36
CA SER A 39 27.62 15.67 0.00
C SER A 39 28.14 14.65 1.01
N SER A 40 27.85 13.37 0.75
CA SER A 40 28.92 12.39 0.53
C SER A 40 28.47 11.31 -0.46
N CYS A 41 29.21 11.23 -1.57
CA CYS A 41 29.09 10.17 -2.57
C CYS A 41 29.55 8.83 -2.00
N GLY A 42 28.69 7.82 -2.09
CA GLY A 42 29.06 6.42 -1.93
C GLY A 42 28.62 5.66 -3.19
N SER A 43 29.52 5.53 -4.16
CA SER A 43 29.30 4.75 -5.37
C SER A 43 29.06 3.27 -5.03
N ARG A 44 27.86 2.73 -5.30
CA ARG A 44 27.62 1.29 -5.33
C ARG A 44 27.74 0.78 -6.77
N PRO A 45 28.50 -0.31 -7.02
CA PRO A 45 28.85 -0.71 -8.38
C PRO A 45 27.66 -1.30 -9.12
N SER A 46 27.45 -0.80 -10.34
CA SER A 46 26.64 -1.40 -11.39
C SER A 46 27.26 -2.72 -11.81
N ASN A 47 26.47 -3.80 -11.83
CA ASN A 47 26.89 -5.04 -12.47
C ASN A 47 25.74 -5.62 -13.32
N ASN A 48 25.87 -5.36 -14.62
CA ASN A 48 25.62 -6.28 -15.74
C ASN A 48 24.29 -7.05 -15.81
N ASN A 49 23.37 -6.44 -16.54
CA ASN A 49 22.80 -6.95 -17.79
C ASN A 49 22.88 -8.49 -18.01
N LYS A 50 21.77 -9.17 -17.73
CA LYS A 50 21.37 -10.39 -18.44
C LYS A 50 19.91 -10.23 -18.85
N GLY A 51 19.67 -10.36 -20.15
CA GLY A 51 18.36 -10.17 -20.76
C GLY A 51 17.29 -11.02 -20.07
N SER A 52 16.26 -10.35 -19.58
CA SER A 52 15.01 -11.01 -19.20
C SER A 52 14.04 -10.82 -20.35
N SER A 53 13.91 -11.86 -21.16
CA SER A 53 12.72 -12.05 -21.98
C SER A 53 11.50 -11.96 -21.08
N ILE A 54 10.55 -11.12 -21.45
CA ILE A 54 9.24 -11.02 -20.79
C ILE A 54 8.51 -12.34 -21.07
N LEU A 55 8.76 -13.34 -20.22
CA LEU A 55 7.87 -14.47 -20.06
C LEU A 55 6.76 -13.96 -19.14
N PHE A 56 5.61 -13.66 -19.73
CA PHE A 56 4.35 -13.62 -19.00
C PHE A 56 4.14 -15.01 -18.41
N VAL A 57 4.69 -15.24 -17.22
CA VAL A 57 4.33 -16.38 -16.39
C VAL A 57 2.86 -16.17 -16.06
N SER A 58 2.03 -17.12 -16.47
CA SER A 58 0.59 -17.10 -16.22
C SER A 58 0.33 -16.80 -14.74
N ALA A 59 -0.16 -15.60 -14.44
CA ALA A 59 -0.60 -15.19 -13.11
C ALA A 59 -1.67 -16.12 -12.50
N SER A 60 -2.21 -17.05 -13.30
CA SER A 60 -3.10 -18.11 -12.85
C SER A 60 -2.44 -19.11 -11.90
N SER A 61 -1.11 -19.31 -11.93
CA SER A 61 -0.45 -20.29 -11.02
C SER A 61 -0.02 -19.69 -9.68
N ALA A 62 0.01 -18.36 -9.53
CA ALA A 62 0.43 -17.70 -8.30
C ALA A 62 -0.69 -17.61 -7.24
N LEU A 63 -1.94 -17.86 -7.65
CA LEU A 63 -3.12 -17.78 -6.78
C LEU A 63 -3.52 -19.14 -6.18
N ASP A 64 -2.91 -20.24 -6.63
CA ASP A 64 -3.27 -21.61 -6.21
C ASP A 64 -2.33 -22.20 -5.13
N ASP A 65 -1.28 -21.47 -4.72
CA ASP A 65 -0.21 -21.98 -3.84
C ASP A 65 -0.02 -21.13 -2.55
N VAL A 66 -1.12 -20.64 -1.96
CA VAL A 66 -1.12 -19.97 -0.64
C VAL A 66 -1.41 -20.99 0.47
N SER A 67 -0.71 -22.13 0.47
CA SER A 67 -0.80 -23.15 1.53
C SER A 67 0.57 -23.40 2.15
N ASN A 68 1.02 -22.48 3.01
CA ASN A 68 2.05 -22.77 4.01
C ASN A 68 1.46 -22.48 5.40
N GLU A 69 1.27 -23.55 6.16
CA GLU A 69 0.48 -23.67 7.39
C GLU A 69 1.08 -22.97 8.65
N GLU A 70 1.88 -21.91 8.50
CA GLU A 70 2.45 -21.17 9.66
C GLU A 70 2.17 -19.65 9.67
N GLU A 71 1.59 -19.08 8.60
CA GLU A 71 1.37 -17.62 8.46
C GLU A 71 -0.12 -17.23 8.27
N GLU A 72 -1.04 -18.16 8.52
CA GLU A 72 -2.47 -18.11 8.17
C GLU A 72 -3.34 -17.08 8.93
N GLY A 73 -2.73 -16.16 9.69
CA GLY A 73 -3.44 -15.17 10.51
C GLY A 73 -2.98 -13.73 10.36
N ASN A 74 -1.97 -13.45 9.51
CA ASN A 74 -1.46 -12.11 9.33
C ASN A 74 -1.88 -11.54 7.97
N HIS A 75 -2.88 -10.67 7.99
CA HIS A 75 -3.43 -10.03 6.80
C HIS A 75 -2.38 -9.28 5.96
N LEU A 76 -1.34 -8.72 6.59
CA LEU A 76 -0.27 -8.03 5.87
C LEU A 76 0.62 -9.01 5.08
N ILE A 77 0.86 -10.21 5.61
CA ILE A 77 1.57 -11.28 4.89
C ILE A 77 0.75 -11.73 3.68
N THR A 78 -0.54 -12.02 3.87
CA THR A 78 -1.44 -12.43 2.79
C THR A 78 -1.55 -11.36 1.70
N ALA A 79 -1.68 -10.08 2.09
CA ALA A 79 -1.62 -8.95 1.14
C ALA A 79 -0.31 -8.94 0.34
N GLY A 80 0.83 -9.20 0.99
CA GLY A 80 2.13 -9.32 0.34
C GLY A 80 2.19 -10.44 -0.70
N HIS A 81 1.55 -11.59 -0.45
CA HIS A 81 1.43 -12.65 -1.46
C HIS A 81 0.67 -12.19 -2.70
N TYR A 82 -0.41 -11.42 -2.55
CA TYR A 82 -1.12 -10.85 -3.70
C TYR A 82 -0.28 -9.81 -4.44
N PHE A 83 0.47 -8.96 -3.73
CA PHE A 83 1.35 -7.97 -4.34
C PHE A 83 2.45 -8.56 -5.22
N LYS A 84 2.88 -9.82 -4.99
CA LYS A 84 3.80 -10.53 -5.91
C LYS A 84 3.27 -10.64 -7.33
N GLY A 85 1.94 -10.64 -7.50
CA GLY A 85 1.31 -10.57 -8.82
C GLY A 85 1.59 -9.28 -9.59
N ILE A 86 2.04 -8.22 -8.91
CA ILE A 86 2.51 -6.97 -9.52
C ILE A 86 4.05 -6.98 -9.60
N ASP A 87 4.70 -7.22 -8.47
CA ASP A 87 6.15 -7.23 -8.34
C ASP A 87 6.61 -8.08 -7.16
N ASP A 88 7.59 -8.96 -7.39
CA ASP A 88 8.12 -9.87 -6.36
C ASP A 88 8.83 -9.12 -5.24
N ASP A 89 9.57 -8.03 -5.54
CA ASP A 89 10.29 -7.26 -4.53
C ASP A 89 9.29 -6.57 -3.60
N VAL A 90 8.23 -5.98 -4.16
CA VAL A 90 7.12 -5.39 -3.39
C VAL A 90 6.44 -6.42 -2.51
N GLY A 91 6.05 -7.57 -3.09
CA GLY A 91 5.36 -8.61 -2.33
C GLY A 91 6.22 -9.20 -1.21
N ASN A 92 7.52 -9.41 -1.45
CA ASN A 92 8.45 -9.88 -0.43
C ASN A 92 8.65 -8.86 0.70
N ALA A 93 8.76 -7.56 0.37
CA ALA A 93 8.92 -6.52 1.38
C ALA A 93 7.66 -6.39 2.26
N MET A 94 6.46 -6.49 1.68
CA MET A 94 5.20 -6.51 2.43
C MET A 94 5.08 -7.75 3.33
N ILE A 95 5.52 -8.93 2.87
CA ILE A 95 5.60 -10.14 3.70
C ILE A 95 6.56 -9.91 4.88
N ASN A 96 7.72 -9.28 4.65
CA ASN A 96 8.67 -8.96 5.72
C ASN A 96 8.05 -8.00 6.74
N ALA A 97 7.31 -6.98 6.29
CA ALA A 97 6.56 -6.09 7.17
C ALA A 97 5.50 -6.84 7.99
N GLY A 98 4.79 -7.79 7.36
CA GLY A 98 3.87 -8.69 8.06
C GLY A 98 4.57 -9.53 9.13
N LYS A 99 5.74 -10.11 8.84
CA LYS A 99 6.55 -10.86 9.82
C LYS A 99 7.02 -10.00 10.98
N ALA A 100 7.43 -8.77 10.69
CA ALA A 100 7.81 -7.80 11.70
C ALA A 100 6.60 -7.31 12.51
N TRP A 101 5.39 -7.36 11.95
CA TRP A 101 4.18 -6.80 12.55
C TRP A 101 4.02 -7.20 14.00
N THR A 102 4.18 -8.47 14.38
CA THR A 102 3.99 -8.95 15.76
C THR A 102 5.19 -8.75 16.69
N THR A 103 6.22 -8.00 16.27
CA THR A 103 7.46 -7.78 17.03
C THR A 103 7.44 -6.46 17.81
N ASP A 104 8.40 -5.57 17.58
CA ASP A 104 8.40 -4.20 18.10
C ASP A 104 8.26 -3.18 16.96
N TRP A 105 7.85 -1.97 17.32
CA TRP A 105 7.54 -0.93 16.35
C TRP A 105 8.76 -0.51 15.51
N SER A 106 9.98 -0.55 16.06
CA SER A 106 11.17 -0.15 15.30
C SER A 106 11.44 -1.09 14.13
N LEU A 107 11.27 -2.39 14.33
CA LEU A 107 11.36 -3.38 13.26
C LEU A 107 10.20 -3.27 12.26
N VAL A 108 8.99 -2.98 12.74
CA VAL A 108 7.83 -2.73 11.85
C VAL A 108 8.08 -1.51 10.97
N ALA A 109 8.54 -0.41 11.55
CA ALA A 109 8.85 0.82 10.84
C ALA A 109 9.92 0.58 9.75
N GLU A 110 11.03 -0.08 10.10
CA GLU A 110 12.08 -0.42 9.13
C GLU A 110 11.55 -1.29 7.97
N ALA A 111 10.72 -2.29 8.27
CA ALA A 111 10.16 -3.16 7.26
C ALA A 111 9.12 -2.46 6.36
N LEU A 112 8.36 -1.51 6.90
CA LEU A 112 7.42 -0.69 6.12
C LEU A 112 8.14 0.34 5.24
N ASP A 113 9.26 0.90 5.70
CA ASP A 113 10.14 1.75 4.89
C ASP A 113 10.78 0.96 3.73
N GLU A 114 11.21 -0.29 3.98
CA GLU A 114 11.67 -1.20 2.93
C GLU A 114 10.56 -1.49 1.91
N ALA A 115 9.33 -1.72 2.37
CA ALA A 115 8.18 -1.92 1.48
C ALA A 115 7.88 -0.67 0.64
N ALA A 116 7.87 0.52 1.24
CA ALA A 116 7.71 1.78 0.53
C ALA A 116 8.78 1.95 -0.56
N SER A 117 10.05 1.68 -0.22
CA SER A 117 11.17 1.70 -1.15
C SER A 117 10.99 0.74 -2.33
N ALA A 118 10.48 -0.48 -2.09
CA ALA A 118 10.21 -1.44 -3.15
C ALA A 118 9.14 -0.96 -4.14
N PHE A 119 8.10 -0.26 -3.66
CA PHE A 119 7.11 0.36 -4.54
C PHE A 119 7.71 1.48 -5.40
N TRP A 120 8.54 2.35 -4.81
CA TRP A 120 9.26 3.40 -5.55
C TRP A 120 10.21 2.84 -6.62
N ASP A 121 10.89 1.75 -6.29
CA ASP A 121 11.76 1.03 -7.21
C ASP A 121 10.99 0.42 -8.37
N THR A 122 9.82 -0.15 -8.11
CA THR A 122 8.94 -0.72 -9.14
C THR A 122 8.52 0.33 -10.16
N LEU A 123 8.19 1.55 -9.70
CA LEU A 123 7.86 2.69 -10.57
C LEU A 123 9.02 3.10 -11.47
N SER A 124 10.26 2.90 -11.03
CA SER A 124 11.47 3.26 -11.79
C SER A 124 11.90 2.17 -12.77
N LYS A 125 11.61 0.90 -12.45
CA LYS A 125 12.09 -0.28 -13.20
C LYS A 125 11.09 -0.80 -14.23
N LYS A 126 9.78 -0.67 -13.99
CA LYS A 126 8.73 -1.29 -14.81
C LYS A 126 7.90 -0.25 -15.55
N ASN A 127 7.53 -0.58 -16.79
CA ASN A 127 6.52 0.18 -17.53
C ASN A 127 5.12 -0.30 -17.12
N LEU A 128 4.72 0.03 -15.90
CA LEU A 128 3.40 -0.30 -15.37
C LEU A 128 2.31 0.53 -16.08
N PRO A 129 1.07 0.01 -16.20
CA PRO A 129 -0.09 0.83 -16.57
C PRO A 129 -0.23 2.06 -15.66
N ALA A 130 -0.73 3.18 -16.20
CA ALA A 130 -0.84 4.44 -15.46
C ALA A 130 -1.67 4.33 -14.16
N GLY A 131 -2.70 3.47 -14.16
CA GLY A 131 -3.49 3.15 -12.97
C GLY A 131 -2.62 2.52 -11.87
N LEU A 132 -1.90 1.45 -12.19
CA LEU A 132 -0.96 0.80 -11.27
C LEU A 132 0.16 1.74 -10.79
N GLN A 133 0.70 2.60 -11.66
CA GLN A 133 1.71 3.58 -11.24
C GLN A 133 1.18 4.54 -10.17
N THR A 134 -0.07 4.98 -10.31
CA THR A 134 -0.68 5.90 -9.36
C THR A 134 -0.87 5.23 -8.00
N ILE A 135 -1.34 3.98 -7.98
CA ILE A 135 -1.51 3.21 -6.75
C ILE A 135 -0.16 2.96 -6.08
N CYS A 136 0.84 2.47 -6.81
CA CYS A 136 2.15 2.17 -6.24
C CYS A 136 2.75 3.42 -5.58
N ARG A 137 2.58 4.60 -6.21
CA ARG A 137 3.00 5.88 -5.64
C ARG A 137 2.26 6.21 -4.35
N SER A 138 0.94 6.12 -4.37
CA SER A 138 0.11 6.44 -3.20
C SER A 138 0.36 5.48 -2.05
N VAL A 139 0.42 4.17 -2.30
CA VAL A 139 0.74 3.16 -1.28
C VAL A 139 2.14 3.37 -0.71
N ALA A 140 3.14 3.65 -1.56
CA ALA A 140 4.50 3.93 -1.09
C ALA A 140 4.54 5.11 -0.12
N GLN A 141 3.85 6.21 -0.45
CA GLN A 141 3.80 7.38 0.41
C GLN A 141 3.16 7.09 1.78
N GLU A 142 2.04 6.37 1.80
CA GLU A 142 1.37 6.02 3.05
C GLU A 142 2.23 5.09 3.92
N LEU A 143 2.94 4.14 3.31
CA LEU A 143 3.86 3.25 4.02
C LEU A 143 5.06 4.01 4.61
N GLU A 144 5.62 4.96 3.87
CA GLU A 144 6.66 5.87 4.35
C GLU A 144 6.15 6.69 5.54
N ASP A 145 4.97 7.30 5.43
CA ASP A 145 4.35 8.07 6.50
C ASP A 145 4.15 7.22 7.76
N ILE A 146 3.66 5.98 7.62
CA ILE A 146 3.51 5.03 8.73
C ILE A 146 4.87 4.75 9.37
N SER A 147 5.92 4.48 8.57
CA SER A 147 7.26 4.15 9.09
C SER A 147 7.88 5.27 9.94
N THR A 148 7.47 6.52 9.73
CA THR A 148 8.01 7.68 10.45
C THR A 148 7.30 8.00 11.77
N ILE A 149 6.28 7.23 12.18
CA ILE A 149 5.61 7.43 13.46
C ILE A 149 6.60 7.14 14.60
N GLU A 150 6.97 8.16 15.37
CA GLU A 150 7.94 8.01 16.47
C GLU A 150 7.29 7.61 17.81
N GLY A 151 8.11 7.04 18.70
CA GLY A 151 7.76 6.87 20.11
C GLY A 151 6.71 5.78 20.40
N CYS A 152 6.40 4.95 19.41
CA CYS A 152 5.47 3.85 19.57
C CYS A 152 6.18 2.59 20.11
N SER A 153 5.56 1.94 21.10
CA SER A 153 5.98 0.62 21.59
C SER A 153 4.97 -0.48 21.29
N SER A 154 3.84 -0.13 20.67
CA SER A 154 2.79 -1.06 20.25
C SER A 154 2.91 -1.38 18.77
N VAL A 155 2.73 -2.65 18.44
CA VAL A 155 2.49 -3.11 17.08
C VAL A 155 1.29 -2.38 16.48
N GLY A 156 1.39 -1.94 15.21
CA GLY A 156 0.27 -1.35 14.48
C GLY A 156 -0.41 -0.20 15.22
N PRO A 157 0.29 0.91 15.54
CA PRO A 157 -0.26 1.98 16.34
C PRO A 157 -1.57 2.51 15.74
N ALA A 158 -2.53 2.85 16.59
CA ALA A 158 -3.78 3.49 16.17
C ALA A 158 -3.56 4.78 15.35
N SER A 159 -2.39 5.43 15.48
CA SER A 159 -2.01 6.58 14.65
C SER A 159 -1.71 6.23 13.19
N SER A 160 -1.41 4.97 12.87
CA SER A 160 -1.24 4.48 11.50
C SER A 160 -2.56 4.14 10.80
N LEU A 161 -3.67 4.05 11.55
CA LEU A 161 -4.98 3.65 11.03
C LEU A 161 -5.46 4.52 9.84
N PRO A 162 -5.31 5.86 9.84
CA PRO A 162 -5.72 6.68 8.71
C PRO A 162 -4.98 6.33 7.41
N ASN A 163 -3.69 5.99 7.50
CA ASN A 163 -2.87 5.62 6.36
C ASN A 163 -3.31 4.25 5.79
N TRP A 164 -3.60 3.26 6.64
CA TRP A 164 -4.13 1.97 6.19
C TRP A 164 -5.50 2.10 5.52
N ILE A 165 -6.37 2.97 6.05
CA ILE A 165 -7.66 3.30 5.42
C ILE A 165 -7.44 3.97 4.05
N ALA A 166 -6.44 4.85 3.92
CA ALA A 166 -6.10 5.47 2.64
C ALA A 166 -5.60 4.43 1.63
N ILE A 167 -4.68 3.54 2.04
CA ILE A 167 -4.21 2.41 1.22
C ILE A 167 -5.38 1.55 0.73
N HIS A 168 -6.30 1.18 1.62
CA HIS A 168 -7.52 0.46 1.28
C HIS A 168 -8.33 1.19 0.20
N GLY A 169 -8.59 2.48 0.40
CA GLY A 169 -9.33 3.31 -0.55
C GLY A 169 -8.65 3.43 -1.92
N TYR A 170 -7.32 3.49 -1.97
CA TYR A 170 -6.56 3.51 -3.23
C TYR A 170 -6.69 2.19 -4.00
N LEU A 171 -6.61 1.06 -3.29
CA LEU A 171 -6.76 -0.28 -3.87
C LEU A 171 -8.17 -0.49 -4.44
N GLU A 172 -9.22 -0.17 -3.68
CA GLU A 172 -10.60 -0.26 -4.17
C GLU A 172 -10.86 0.64 -5.39
N SER A 173 -10.42 1.90 -5.31
CA SER A 173 -10.64 2.87 -6.38
C SER A 173 -9.98 2.42 -7.68
N ALA A 174 -8.80 1.81 -7.55
CA ALA A 174 -8.13 1.23 -8.70
C ALA A 174 -8.76 -0.06 -9.20
N ALA A 175 -9.20 -0.95 -8.30
CA ALA A 175 -9.90 -2.17 -8.71
C ALA A 175 -11.10 -1.82 -9.62
N LYS A 176 -11.89 -0.80 -9.26
CA LYS A 176 -13.00 -0.31 -10.11
C LYS A 176 -12.57 0.12 -11.51
N ALA A 177 -11.35 0.63 -11.68
CA ALA A 177 -10.83 1.00 -12.99
C ALA A 177 -10.51 -0.21 -13.89
N TYR A 178 -10.34 -1.40 -13.29
CA TYR A 178 -10.02 -2.65 -13.98
C TYR A 178 -11.19 -3.66 -14.01
N GLU A 179 -12.33 -3.34 -13.39
CA GLU A 179 -13.47 -4.25 -13.21
C GLU A 179 -14.01 -4.80 -14.53
N ASP A 180 -14.18 -3.94 -15.53
CA ASP A 180 -14.69 -4.30 -16.87
C ASP A 180 -13.58 -4.59 -17.89
N ASP A 181 -12.31 -4.46 -17.50
CA ASP A 181 -11.17 -4.65 -18.39
C ASP A 181 -10.80 -6.14 -18.47
N GLN A 182 -11.27 -6.83 -19.51
CA GLN A 182 -11.01 -8.26 -19.72
C GLN A 182 -9.51 -8.59 -19.85
N GLU A 183 -8.69 -7.66 -20.36
CA GLU A 183 -7.24 -7.87 -20.52
C GLU A 183 -6.53 -7.84 -19.17
N HIS A 184 -7.05 -7.04 -18.23
CA HIS A 184 -6.43 -6.79 -16.92
C HIS A 184 -7.22 -7.39 -15.74
N GLN A 185 -8.08 -8.39 -15.96
CA GLN A 185 -8.83 -9.07 -14.89
C GLN A 185 -7.94 -9.65 -13.78
N HIS A 186 -6.72 -10.06 -14.12
CA HIS A 186 -5.76 -10.53 -13.12
C HIS A 186 -5.34 -9.41 -12.16
N ILE A 187 -5.16 -8.18 -12.67
CA ILE A 187 -4.86 -6.98 -11.86
C ILE A 187 -6.06 -6.64 -10.97
N TYR A 188 -7.27 -6.66 -11.52
CA TYR A 188 -8.50 -6.49 -10.73
C TYR A 188 -8.54 -7.44 -9.54
N LYS A 189 -8.30 -8.74 -9.79
CA LYS A 189 -8.29 -9.77 -8.75
C LYS A 189 -7.21 -9.53 -7.68
N ILE A 190 -6.00 -9.14 -8.09
CA ILE A 190 -4.93 -8.78 -7.14
C ILE A 190 -5.36 -7.60 -6.27
N LEU A 191 -5.86 -6.53 -6.87
CA LEU A 191 -6.21 -5.31 -6.15
C LEU A 191 -7.35 -5.55 -5.15
N ILE A 192 -8.41 -6.27 -5.54
CA ILE A 192 -9.55 -6.51 -4.64
C ILE A 192 -9.18 -7.44 -3.48
N LEU A 193 -8.41 -8.50 -3.72
CA LEU A 193 -7.99 -9.43 -2.68
C LEU A 193 -7.02 -8.74 -1.71
N THR A 194 -6.08 -7.94 -2.24
CA THR A 194 -5.20 -7.13 -1.41
C THR A 194 -6.00 -6.14 -0.56
N SER A 195 -7.00 -5.47 -1.16
CA SER A 195 -7.88 -4.53 -0.46
C SER A 195 -8.57 -5.19 0.74
N GLN A 196 -9.14 -6.39 0.54
CA GLN A 196 -9.82 -7.14 1.59
C GLN A 196 -8.89 -7.49 2.77
N GLU A 197 -7.64 -7.87 2.48
CA GLU A 197 -6.66 -8.12 3.54
C GLU A 197 -6.28 -6.83 4.28
N ILE A 198 -6.11 -5.71 3.57
CA ILE A 198 -5.85 -4.42 4.24
C ILE A 198 -7.06 -3.97 5.08
N GLU A 199 -8.30 -4.21 4.63
CA GLU A 199 -9.50 -3.95 5.43
C GLU A 199 -9.51 -4.80 6.71
N ALA A 200 -9.20 -6.10 6.61
CA ALA A 200 -9.12 -6.98 7.77
C ALA A 200 -7.97 -6.58 8.73
N LEU A 201 -6.84 -6.08 8.21
CA LEU A 201 -5.78 -5.48 9.02
C LEU A 201 -6.28 -4.25 9.78
N VAL A 202 -7.00 -3.34 9.11
CA VAL A 202 -7.62 -2.15 9.71
C VAL A 202 -8.58 -2.53 10.84
N GLU A 203 -9.39 -3.58 10.67
CA GLU A 203 -10.30 -4.07 11.72
C GLU A 203 -9.58 -4.69 12.93
N SER A 204 -8.32 -5.08 12.77
CA SER A 204 -7.50 -5.71 13.83
C SER A 204 -6.71 -4.74 14.71
N ILE A 205 -6.56 -3.47 14.27
CA ILE A 205 -5.85 -2.38 14.97
C ILE A 205 -6.78 -1.71 16.00
#